data_AF-A0A7Y2YZ64-F1
#
_entry.id   AF-A0A7Y2YZ64-F1
#
_cell.length_a   1.000
_cell.length_b   1.000
_cell.length_c   1.000
_cell.angle_alpha   90.00
_cell.angle_beta   90.00
_cell.angle_gamma   90.00
#
_symmetry.space_group_name_H-M   'P 1'
#
loop_
_entity.id
_entity.type
_entity.pdbx_description
1 polymer ?
#
loop_
_entity_poly.entity_id
_entity_poly.type
_entity_poly.pdbx_seq_one_letter_code
_entity_poly.pdbx_strand_id
1 'polypeptide(L)'
;MPGEMIPVVLFIVLGVVVLGYFYWNHKNRVTIMNTVQKAIDQGKELTPELLLQLGAAGNPRIRDMRRGIVFLSLGIAGLLCSLFFADADVINGIRAGSVFPLMLGAGFLIVWRLNRD
;
A
#
# COMPACT_ATOMS: atom_id res chain seq x y z
N MET A 1 1.37 -18.24 28.86
CA MET A 1 0.21 -18.41 27.95
C MET A 1 -0.14 -17.17 27.12
N PRO A 2 -0.14 -15.91 27.62
CA PRO A 2 -0.45 -14.76 26.76
C PRO A 2 0.64 -14.41 25.72
N GLY A 3 1.91 -14.79 25.97
CA GLY A 3 3.03 -14.46 25.08
C GLY A 3 2.98 -15.13 23.69
N GLU A 4 2.41 -16.32 23.58
CA GLU A 4 2.34 -17.07 22.31
C GLU A 4 1.21 -16.56 21.39
N MET A 5 0.18 -15.93 21.97
CA MET A 5 -0.95 -15.38 21.22
C MET A 5 -0.58 -14.10 20.46
N ILE A 6 0.44 -13.37 20.94
CA ILE A 6 0.90 -12.10 20.34
C ILE A 6 1.34 -12.28 18.87
N PRO A 7 2.26 -13.21 18.52
CA PRO A 7 2.66 -13.42 17.13
C PRO A 7 1.51 -13.96 16.27
N VAL A 8 0.67 -14.85 16.81
CA VAL A 8 -0.46 -15.43 16.08
C VAL A 8 -1.46 -14.36 15.65
N VAL A 9 -1.84 -13.47 16.58
CA VAL A 9 -2.76 -12.36 16.29
C VAL A 9 -2.14 -11.39 15.27
N LEU A 10 -0.84 -11.12 15.38
CA LEU A 10 -0.13 -10.27 14.43
C LEU A 10 -0.19 -10.84 13.00
N PHE A 11 0.07 -12.14 12.82
CA PHE A 11 -0.01 -12.77 11.49
C PHE A 11 -1.44 -12.81 10.94
N ILE A 12 -2.45 -13.01 11.79
CA ILE A 12 -3.86 -12.98 11.37
C ILE A 12 -4.25 -11.59 10.87
N VAL A 13 -3.92 -10.53 11.63
CA VAL A 13 -4.23 -9.15 11.23
C VAL A 13 -3.53 -8.80 9.91
N LEU A 14 -2.26 -9.18 9.76
CA LEU A 14 -1.51 -8.95 8.54
C LEU A 14 -2.13 -9.68 7.34
N GLY A 15 -2.54 -10.94 7.53
CA GLY A 15 -3.26 -11.72 6.52
C GLY A 15 -4.57 -11.07 6.08
N VAL A 16 -5.38 -10.58 7.02
CA VAL A 16 -6.65 -9.90 6.72
C VAL A 16 -6.43 -8.62 5.92
N VAL A 17 -5.44 -7.80 6.29
CA VAL A 17 -5.13 -6.56 5.56
C VAL A 17 -4.68 -6.86 4.12
N VAL A 18 -3.80 -7.87 3.95
CA VAL A 18 -3.31 -8.27 2.63
C VAL A 18 -4.46 -8.80 1.76
N LEU A 19 -5.30 -9.70 2.30
CA LEU A 19 -6.45 -10.24 1.57
C LEU A 19 -7.45 -9.14 1.21
N GLY A 20 -7.75 -8.23 2.12
CA GLY A 20 -8.63 -7.07 1.87
C GLY A 20 -8.09 -6.16 0.78
N TYR A 21 -6.78 -5.86 0.80
CA TYR A 21 -6.12 -5.09 -0.25
C TYR A 21 -6.20 -5.78 -1.62
N PHE A 22 -5.90 -7.08 -1.69
CA PHE A 22 -5.99 -7.85 -2.94
C PHE A 22 -7.42 -7.91 -3.47
N TYR A 23 -8.40 -8.15 -2.60
CA TYR A 23 -9.81 -8.17 -2.97
C TYR A 23 -10.28 -6.82 -3.54
N TRP A 24 -9.93 -5.71 -2.89
CA TRP A 24 -10.31 -4.38 -3.36
C TRP A 24 -9.62 -4.00 -4.67
N ASN A 25 -8.33 -4.32 -4.82
CA ASN A 25 -7.58 -4.06 -6.04
C ASN A 25 -8.12 -4.89 -7.23
N HIS A 26 -8.50 -6.15 -6.99
CA HIS A 26 -9.15 -6.98 -8.01
C HIS A 26 -10.52 -6.39 -8.42
N LYS A 27 -11.36 -6.05 -7.44
CA LYS A 27 -12.67 -5.45 -7.70
C LYS A 27 -12.59 -4.13 -8.49
N ASN A 28 -11.59 -3.29 -8.19
CA ASN A 28 -11.38 -2.03 -8.91
C ASN A 28 -11.05 -2.26 -10.38
N ARG A 29 -10.18 -3.24 -10.68
CA ARG A 29 -9.78 -3.57 -12.07
C ARG A 29 -10.95 -4.14 -12.87
N VAL A 30 -11.71 -5.06 -12.28
CA VAL A 30 -12.90 -5.65 -12.89
C VAL A 30 -13.97 -4.59 -13.17
N THR A 31 -14.20 -3.67 -12.23
CA THR A 31 -15.20 -2.59 -12.40
C THR A 31 -14.83 -1.65 -13.57
N ILE A 32 -13.56 -1.32 -13.75
CA ILE A 32 -13.11 -0.49 -14.87
C ILE A 32 -13.36 -1.19 -16.22
N MET A 33 -13.02 -2.48 -16.33
CA MET A 33 -13.26 -3.26 -17.56
C MET A 33 -14.76 -3.40 -17.88
N ASN A 34 -15.61 -3.58 -16.86
CA ASN A 34 -17.07 -3.65 -17.06
C ASN A 34 -17.66 -2.33 -17.57
N THR A 35 -17.14 -1.18 -17.12
CA THR A 35 -17.55 0.14 -17.63
C THR A 35 -17.09 0.34 -19.08
N VAL A 36 -15.89 -0.12 -19.44
CA VAL A 36 -15.39 -0.09 -20.82
C VAL A 36 -16.26 -0.95 -21.73
N GLN A 37 -16.59 -2.18 -21.32
CA GLN A 37 -17.48 -3.06 -22.09
C GLN A 37 -18.86 -2.43 -22.30
N LYS A 38 -19.47 -1.88 -21.25
CA LYS A 38 -20.76 -1.17 -21.37
C LYS A 38 -20.71 0.06 -22.28
N ALA A 39 -19.58 0.76 -22.34
CA ALA A 39 -19.40 1.91 -23.22
C ALA A 39 -19.24 1.50 -24.69
N ILE A 40 -18.61 0.35 -24.96
CA ILE A 40 -18.49 -0.25 -26.30
C ILE A 40 -19.87 -0.74 -26.78
N ASP A 41 -20.61 -1.45 -25.92
CA ASP A 41 -21.94 -2.00 -26.23
C ASP A 41 -22.99 -0.91 -26.53
N GLN A 42 -22.79 0.31 -26.03
CA GLN A 42 -23.66 1.47 -26.28
C GLN A 42 -23.39 2.18 -27.62
N GLY A 43 -22.45 1.69 -28.44
CA GLY A 43 -22.20 2.23 -29.79
C GLY A 43 -21.61 3.64 -29.82
N LYS A 44 -21.13 4.17 -28.69
CA LYS A 44 -20.33 5.40 -28.67
C LYS A 44 -18.94 5.06 -29.20
N GLU A 45 -18.52 5.71 -30.27
CA GLU A 45 -17.12 5.73 -30.67
C GLU A 45 -16.29 6.14 -29.44
N LEU A 46 -15.53 5.19 -28.90
CA LEU A 46 -14.62 5.47 -27.80
C LEU A 46 -13.57 6.42 -28.36
N THR A 47 -13.78 7.74 -28.21
CA THR A 47 -12.78 8.71 -28.57
C THR A 47 -11.48 8.36 -27.83
N PRO A 48 -10.33 8.36 -28.51
CA PRO A 48 -9.04 7.96 -27.94
C PRO A 48 -8.71 8.64 -26.60
N GLU A 49 -9.29 9.82 -26.37
CA GLU A 49 -9.19 10.63 -25.15
C GLU A 49 -9.78 9.94 -23.91
N LEU A 50 -10.90 9.22 -24.03
CA LEU A 50 -11.49 8.49 -22.89
C LEU A 50 -10.73 7.20 -22.57
N LEU A 51 -10.19 6.53 -23.58
CA LEU A 51 -9.25 5.41 -23.38
C LEU A 51 -7.95 5.87 -22.74
N LEU A 52 -7.46 7.07 -23.08
CA LEU A 52 -6.33 7.71 -22.39
C LEU A 52 -6.67 8.07 -20.95
N GLN A 53 -7.89 8.53 -20.64
CA GLN A 53 -8.31 8.82 -19.26
C GLN A 53 -8.55 7.56 -18.41
N LEU A 54 -8.99 6.45 -19.02
CA LEU A 54 -9.16 5.15 -18.37
C LEU A 54 -7.82 4.40 -18.23
N GLY A 55 -6.95 4.53 -19.24
CA GLY A 55 -5.55 4.08 -19.24
C GLY A 55 -4.64 4.93 -18.34
N ALA A 56 -5.04 6.17 -18.06
CA ALA A 56 -4.55 6.99 -16.95
C ALA A 56 -5.03 6.47 -15.58
N ALA A 57 -5.14 5.14 -15.45
CA ALA A 57 -4.99 4.43 -14.19
C ALA A 57 -3.80 5.08 -13.46
N GLY A 58 -4.13 5.82 -12.40
CA GLY A 58 -3.30 6.91 -11.87
C GLY A 58 -1.81 6.66 -11.96
N ASN A 59 -1.10 7.64 -12.54
CA ASN A 59 0.33 7.58 -12.86
C ASN A 59 1.06 6.71 -11.82
N PRO A 60 1.61 5.54 -12.22
CA PRO A 60 2.18 4.57 -11.28
C PRO A 60 3.19 5.23 -10.35
N ARG A 61 3.86 6.28 -10.83
CA ARG A 61 4.73 7.17 -10.07
C ARG A 61 4.04 7.85 -8.88
N ILE A 62 2.87 8.46 -9.05
CA ILE A 62 2.13 9.12 -7.96
C ILE A 62 1.67 8.08 -6.93
N ARG A 63 1.30 6.89 -7.41
CA ARG A 63 0.91 5.77 -6.54
C ARG A 63 2.09 5.28 -5.70
N ASP A 64 3.26 5.13 -6.29
CA ASP A 64 4.47 4.68 -5.59
C ASP A 64 4.97 5.75 -4.61
N MET A 65 4.90 7.04 -4.99
CA MET A 65 5.18 8.16 -4.08
C MET A 65 4.26 8.14 -2.86
N ARG A 66 2.94 7.98 -3.07
CA ARG A 66 1.98 7.93 -1.97
C ARG A 66 2.26 6.74 -1.04
N ARG A 67 2.51 5.55 -1.61
CA ARG A 67 2.86 4.35 -0.83
C ARG A 67 4.15 4.55 -0.04
N GLY A 68 5.17 5.12 -0.69
CA GLY A 68 6.44 5.42 -0.05
C GLY A 68 6.29 6.34 1.15
N ILE A 69 5.54 7.43 1.01
CA ILE A 69 5.26 8.37 2.11
C ILE A 69 4.51 7.68 3.26
N VAL A 70 3.48 6.88 2.96
CA VAL A 70 2.68 6.18 3.98
C VAL A 70 3.52 5.16 4.75
N PHE A 71 4.34 4.36 4.07
CA PHE A 71 5.20 3.39 4.75
C PHE A 71 6.31 4.06 5.55
N LEU A 72 6.89 5.15 5.02
CA LEU A 72 7.91 5.91 5.72
C LEU A 72 7.36 6.55 6.99
N SER A 73 6.16 7.16 6.91
CA SER A 73 5.51 7.77 8.07
C SER A 73 5.13 6.72 9.13
N LEU A 74 4.70 5.52 8.71
CA LEU A 74 4.40 4.42 9.63
C LEU A 74 5.67 3.93 10.35
N GLY A 75 6.80 3.83 9.65
CA GLY A 75 8.08 3.48 10.26
C GLY A 75 8.58 4.54 11.25
N ILE A 76 8.44 5.83 10.91
CA ILE A 76 8.77 6.93 11.82
C ILE A 76 7.86 6.91 13.05
N ALA A 77 6.55 6.73 12.86
CA ALA A 77 5.59 6.64 13.95
C ALA A 77 5.92 5.47 14.90
N GLY A 78 6.31 4.31 14.36
CA GLY A 78 6.73 3.17 15.16
C GLY A 78 8.01 3.45 15.95
N LEU A 79 9.01 4.12 15.36
CA LEU A 79 10.22 4.53 16.07
C LEU A 79 9.91 5.53 17.20
N LEU A 80 9.06 6.52 16.94
CA LEU A 80 8.62 7.47 17.97
C LEU A 80 7.80 6.80 19.07
N CYS A 81 6.99 5.79 18.72
CA CYS A 81 6.23 4.99 19.68
C CYS A 81 7.16 4.31 20.70
N SER A 82 8.36 3.89 20.27
CA SER A 82 9.35 3.27 21.17
C SER A 82 9.82 4.19 22.31
N LEU A 83 9.66 5.52 22.19
CA LEU A 83 10.07 6.48 23.23
C LEU A 83 9.11 6.51 24.43
N PHE A 84 7.90 5.96 24.28
CA PHE A 84 6.90 5.93 25.37
C PHE A 84 7.02 4.70 26.28
N PHE A 85 7.96 3.80 26.00
CA PHE A 85 8.19 2.58 26.78
C PHE A 85 9.53 2.66 27.51
N ALA A 86 9.60 2.06 28.70
CA ALA A 86 10.82 2.00 29.51
C ALA A 86 11.52 0.63 29.45
N ASP A 87 10.80 -0.42 29.04
CA ASP A 87 11.32 -1.78 28.96
C ASP A 87 12.16 -1.97 27.68
N ALA A 88 13.43 -2.34 27.86
CA ALA A 88 14.40 -2.50 26.77
C ALA A 88 13.97 -3.55 25.74
N ASP A 89 13.35 -4.65 26.15
CA ASP A 89 12.93 -5.71 25.23
C ASP A 89 11.78 -5.24 24.34
N VAL A 90 10.84 -4.49 24.92
CA VAL A 90 9.71 -3.89 24.19
C VAL A 90 10.21 -2.82 23.22
N ILE A 91 11.13 -1.96 23.67
CA ILE A 91 11.75 -0.91 22.84
C ILE A 91 12.46 -1.53 21.63
N ASN A 92 13.27 -2.57 21.85
CA ASN A 92 14.01 -3.24 20.79
C ASN A 92 13.06 -3.94 19.81
N GLY A 93 12.00 -4.57 20.29
CA GLY A 93 10.97 -5.19 19.44
C GLY A 93 10.25 -4.16 18.55
N ILE A 94 9.82 -3.04 19.12
CA ILE A 94 9.16 -1.95 18.37
C ILE A 94 10.12 -1.35 17.34
N ARG A 95 11.37 -1.08 17.71
CA ARG A 95 12.37 -0.53 16.79
C ARG A 95 12.65 -1.48 15.63
N ALA A 96 12.86 -2.76 15.91
CA ALA A 96 13.07 -3.78 14.88
C ALA A 96 11.87 -3.87 13.92
N GLY A 97 10.64 -3.88 14.45
CA GLY A 97 9.41 -3.88 13.65
C GLY A 97 9.22 -2.62 12.81
N SER A 98 9.66 -1.46 13.31
CA SER A 98 9.49 -0.16 12.64
C SER A 98 10.47 0.07 11.48
N VAL A 99 11.63 -0.61 11.48
CA VAL A 99 12.60 -0.53 10.38
C VAL A 99 12.04 -1.09 9.08
N PHE A 100 11.18 -2.11 9.12
CA PHE A 100 10.56 -2.71 7.93
C PHE A 100 9.75 -1.70 7.09
N PRO A 101 8.70 -1.04 7.64
CA PRO A 101 7.95 -0.04 6.89
C PRO A 101 8.82 1.17 6.52
N LEU A 102 9.82 1.52 7.32
CA LEU A 102 10.75 2.61 7.00
C LEU A 102 11.58 2.30 5.74
N MET A 103 12.13 1.09 5.64
CA MET A 103 12.86 0.61 4.46
C MET A 103 11.95 0.44 3.25
N LEU A 104 10.73 -0.08 3.42
CA LEU A 104 9.75 -0.17 2.34
C LEU A 104 9.38 1.22 1.81
N GLY A 105 9.15 2.18 2.71
CA GLY A 105 8.85 3.57 2.37
C GLY A 105 9.98 4.22 1.59
N ALA A 106 11.23 4.05 2.06
CA ALA A 106 12.42 4.52 1.36
C ALA A 106 12.55 3.88 -0.04
N GLY A 107 12.32 2.56 -0.16
CA GLY A 107 12.36 1.86 -1.44
C GLY A 107 11.37 2.39 -2.47
N PHE A 108 10.10 2.60 -2.07
CA PHE A 108 9.10 3.19 -2.96
C PHE A 108 9.45 4.63 -3.37
N LEU A 109 10.05 5.41 -2.48
CA LEU A 109 10.54 6.76 -2.79
C LEU A 109 11.75 6.75 -3.74
N ILE A 110 12.65 5.78 -3.61
CA ILE A 110 13.77 5.59 -4.54
C ILE A 110 13.24 5.23 -5.93
N VAL A 111 12.32 4.27 -6.04
CA VAL A 111 11.69 3.89 -7.32
C VAL A 111 10.95 5.10 -7.92
N TRP A 112 10.24 5.87 -7.11
CA TRP A 112 9.61 7.12 -7.55
C TRP A 112 10.62 8.12 -8.12
N ARG A 113 11.80 8.24 -7.49
CA ARG A 113 12.87 9.14 -7.94
C ARG A 113 13.57 8.62 -9.19
N LEU A 114 13.67 7.30 -9.39
CA LEU A 114 14.28 6.69 -10.57
C LEU A 114 13.33 6.66 -11.78
N ASN A 115 12.02 6.51 -11.58
CA ASN A 115 10.99 6.67 -12.64
C ASN A 115 10.78 8.15 -13.04
N ARG A 116 11.83 8.98 -13.00
CA ARG A 116 11.79 10.39 -13.42
C ARG A 116 12.07 10.58 -14.91
N ASP A 117 12.49 9.54 -15.61
CA ASP A 117 12.79 9.53 -17.04
C ASP A 117 11.55 9.21 -17.89
#